data_AF-A0A957TFE2-F1
#
_entry.id   AF-A0A957TFE2-F1
#
_cell.length_a   1.000
_cell.length_b   1.000
_cell.length_c   1.000
_cell.angle_alpha   90.00
_cell.angle_beta   90.00
_cell.angle_gamma   90.00
#
_symmetry.space_group_name_H-M   'P 1'
#
loop_
_entity.id
_entity.type
_entity.pdbx_description
1 polymer ?
#
loop_
_entity_poly.entity_id
_entity_poly.type
_entity_poly.pdbx_seq_one_letter_code
_entity_poly.pdbx_strand_id
1 'polypeptide(L)'
;MLSFEELFIAYSPEVYRFAAWLSGNDNDAEDITAETFARAWMNFASIRTETLKAYLFTIARNIYFESLRKKRHHYEVLDENLP
;
A
#
# COMPACT_ATOMS: atom_id res chain seq x y z
N MET A 1 -0.42 -24.60 3.38
CA MET A 1 -0.68 -23.21 2.96
C MET A 1 -0.47 -22.36 4.20
N LEU A 2 0.35 -21.31 4.13
CA LEU A 2 0.50 -20.39 5.26
C LEU A 2 -0.86 -19.74 5.55
N SER A 3 -1.17 -19.54 6.82
CA SER A 3 -2.30 -18.68 7.19
C SER A 3 -1.98 -17.24 6.78
N PHE A 4 -3.00 -16.41 6.63
CA PHE A 4 -2.78 -14.99 6.37
C PHE A 4 -2.05 -14.31 7.53
N GLU A 5 -2.26 -14.76 8.76
CA GLU A 5 -1.57 -14.22 9.94
C GLU A 5 -0.05 -14.47 9.86
N GLU A 6 0.36 -15.69 9.52
CA GLU A 6 1.78 -16.03 9.32
C GLU A 6 2.41 -15.18 8.22
N LEU A 7 1.65 -14.93 7.15
CA LEU A 7 2.04 -14.07 6.05
C LEU A 7 2.22 -12.62 6.50
N PHE A 8 1.22 -12.08 7.21
CA PHE A 8 1.26 -10.72 7.73
C PHE A 8 2.49 -10.51 8.61
N ILE A 9 2.76 -11.44 9.53
CA ILE A 9 3.93 -11.39 10.41
C ILE A 9 5.22 -11.43 9.59
N ALA A 10 5.30 -12.28 8.56
CA ALA A 10 6.49 -12.43 7.74
C ALA A 10 6.78 -11.21 6.86
N TYR A 11 5.74 -10.60 6.25
CA TYR A 11 5.93 -9.61 5.20
C TYR A 11 5.63 -8.16 5.61
N SER A 12 4.88 -7.92 6.69
CA SER A 12 4.53 -6.54 7.10
C SER A 12 5.75 -5.64 7.35
N PRO A 13 6.86 -6.09 7.95
CA PRO A 13 8.01 -5.21 8.15
C PRO A 13 8.69 -4.83 6.84
N GLU A 14 8.70 -5.74 5.85
CA GLU A 14 9.28 -5.46 4.53
C GLU A 14 8.41 -4.51 3.71
N VAL A 15 7.09 -4.71 3.72
CA VAL A 15 6.13 -3.82 3.07
C VAL A 15 6.20 -2.43 3.69
N TYR A 16 6.26 -2.33 5.02
CA TYR A 16 6.40 -1.06 5.73
C TYR A 16 7.68 -0.31 5.32
N ARG A 17 8.84 -1.00 5.34
CA ARG A 17 10.11 -0.36 4.92
C ARG A 17 10.06 0.12 3.47
N PHE A 18 9.45 -0.65 2.58
CA PHE A 18 9.26 -0.24 1.20
C PHE A 18 8.32 0.97 1.07
N ALA A 19 7.21 0.97 1.81
CA ALA A 19 6.27 2.09 1.86
C ALA A 19 6.92 3.36 2.42
N ALA A 20 7.69 3.26 3.50
CA ALA A 20 8.44 4.38 4.09
C ALA A 20 9.49 4.94 3.13
N TRP A 21 10.19 4.08 2.40
CA TRP A 21 11.11 4.52 1.34
C TRP A 21 10.39 5.23 0.20
N LEU A 22 9.20 4.76 -0.20
CA LEU A 22 8.40 5.38 -1.25
C LEU A 22 7.79 6.72 -0.82
N SER A 23 7.21 6.79 0.38
CA SER A 23 6.46 7.96 0.86
C SER A 23 7.36 9.04 1.45
N GLY A 24 8.49 8.66 2.05
CA GLY A 24 9.31 9.55 2.88
C GLY A 24 8.58 10.05 4.14
N ASN A 25 7.47 9.40 4.52
CA ASN A 25 6.62 9.79 5.63
C ASN A 25 6.08 8.54 6.34
N ASP A 26 6.30 8.47 7.66
CA ASP A 26 5.96 7.28 8.45
C ASP A 26 4.46 7.02 8.53
N ASN A 27 3.63 8.05 8.67
CA ASN A 27 2.17 7.89 8.72
C ASN A 27 1.64 7.36 7.38
N ASP A 28 2.07 7.94 6.26
CA ASP A 28 1.72 7.44 4.92
C ASP A 28 2.20 5.98 4.75
N ALA A 29 3.35 5.62 5.34
CA ALA A 29 3.88 4.26 5.27
C ALA A 29 3.03 3.25 6.06
N GLU A 30 2.58 3.60 7.26
CA GLU A 30 1.66 2.79 8.06
C GLU A 30 0.35 2.57 7.31
N ASP A 31 -0.24 3.63 6.76
CA ASP A 31 -1.49 3.58 6.00
C ASP A 31 -1.37 2.71 4.75
N ILE A 32 -0.31 2.92 3.95
CA ILE A 32 -0.03 2.09 2.75
C ILE A 32 0.13 0.63 3.13
N THR A 33 0.82 0.34 4.24
CA THR A 33 1.03 -1.04 4.70
C THR A 33 -0.29 -1.69 5.09
N ALA A 34 -1.09 -1.03 5.94
CA ALA A 34 -2.38 -1.52 6.38
C ALA A 34 -3.32 -1.80 5.19
N GLU A 35 -3.45 -0.83 4.27
CA GLU A 35 -4.29 -0.96 3.08
C GLU A 35 -3.77 -2.05 2.13
N THR A 36 -2.44 -2.25 2.05
CA THR A 36 -1.85 -3.34 1.25
C THR A 36 -2.35 -4.70 1.71
N PHE A 37 -2.30 -4.95 3.02
CA PHE A 37 -2.75 -6.22 3.59
C PHE A 37 -4.28 -6.36 3.56
N ALA A 38 -5.03 -5.26 3.69
CA ALA A 38 -6.48 -5.27 3.51
C ALA A 38 -6.88 -5.70 2.08
N ARG A 39 -6.23 -5.13 1.05
CA ARG A 39 -6.45 -5.53 -0.36
C ARG A 39 -5.97 -6.95 -0.65
N ALA A 40 -4.87 -7.37 -0.02
CA ALA A 40 -4.35 -8.73 -0.15
C ALA A 40 -5.29 -9.77 0.48
N TRP A 41 -5.90 -9.47 1.63
CA TRP A 41 -6.87 -10.34 2.30
C TRP A 41 -8.05 -10.69 1.39
N MET A 42 -8.61 -9.70 0.68
CA MET A 42 -9.75 -9.90 -0.21
C MET A 42 -9.47 -10.88 -1.36
N ASN A 43 -8.21 -11.04 -1.76
CA ASN A 43 -7.80 -11.92 -2.85
C ASN A 43 -6.97 -13.12 -2.39
N PHE A 44 -6.82 -13.31 -1.07
CA PHE A 44 -5.80 -14.18 -0.49
C PHE A 44 -5.86 -15.62 -1.01
N ALA A 45 -7.07 -16.18 -1.16
CA ALA A 45 -7.27 -17.54 -1.63
C ALA A 45 -6.74 -17.82 -3.05
N SER A 46 -6.53 -16.78 -3.86
CA SER A 46 -6.06 -16.89 -5.25
C SER A 46 -4.55 -16.66 -5.41
N ILE A 47 -3.87 -16.18 -4.35
CA ILE A 47 -2.47 -15.78 -4.44
C ILE A 47 -1.57 -17.00 -4.28
N ARG A 48 -0.62 -17.13 -5.20
CA ARG A 48 0.45 -18.13 -5.12
C ARG A 48 1.58 -17.61 -4.23
N THR A 49 2.04 -18.45 -3.31
CA THR A 49 3.09 -18.09 -2.33
C THR A 49 4.36 -17.61 -3.02
N GLU A 50 4.72 -18.17 -4.17
CA GLU A 50 5.93 -17.81 -4.94
C GLU A 50 5.89 -16.37 -5.46
N THR A 51 4.69 -15.84 -5.72
CA THR A 51 4.49 -14.48 -6.26
C THR A 51 4.07 -13.46 -5.22
N LEU A 52 3.81 -13.91 -3.99
CA LEU A 52 3.18 -13.10 -2.96
C LEU A 52 3.95 -11.82 -2.65
N LYS A 53 5.28 -11.89 -2.46
CA LYS A 53 6.09 -10.72 -2.13
C LYS A 53 6.00 -9.65 -3.23
N ALA A 54 6.14 -10.06 -4.48
CA ALA A 54 6.02 -9.16 -5.63
C ALA A 54 4.60 -8.57 -5.73
N TYR A 55 3.59 -9.37 -5.43
CA TYR A 55 2.20 -8.93 -5.40
C TYR A 55 1.94 -7.88 -4.31
N LEU A 56 2.42 -8.09 -3.08
CA LEU A 56 2.30 -7.12 -1.99
C LEU A 56 2.97 -5.78 -2.33
N PHE A 57 4.18 -5.80 -2.88
CA PHE A 57 4.87 -4.58 -3.29
C PHE A 57 4.19 -3.87 -4.46
N THR A 58 3.55 -4.63 -5.36
CA THR A 58 2.74 -4.06 -6.45
C THR A 58 1.54 -3.31 -5.88
N ILE A 59 0.84 -3.90 -4.91
CA ILE A 59 -0.28 -3.22 -4.22
C ILE A 59 0.20 -1.95 -3.52
N ALA A 60 1.25 -2.03 -2.70
CA ALA A 60 1.79 -0.89 -1.96
C ALA A 60 2.16 0.28 -2.89
N ARG A 61 2.84 -0.03 -3.99
CA ARG A 61 3.21 0.94 -5.03
C ARG A 61 1.97 1.59 -5.66
N ASN A 62 0.93 0.81 -5.96
CA ASN A 62 -0.30 1.32 -6.55
C ASN A 62 -1.04 2.26 -5.60
N ILE A 63 -1.14 1.90 -4.31
CA ILE A 63 -1.76 2.74 -3.27
C ILE A 63 -1.02 4.08 -3.16
N TYR A 64 0.32 4.06 -3.16
CA TYR A 64 1.12 5.27 -3.14
C TYR A 64 0.82 6.18 -4.36
N PHE A 65 0.80 5.65 -5.58
CA PHE A 65 0.47 6.46 -6.76
C PHE A 65 -0.99 6.92 -6.79
N GLU A 66 -1.93 6.15 -6.24
CA GLU A 66 -3.31 6.60 -6.01
C GLU A 66 -3.34 7.79 -5.05
N SER A 67 -2.59 7.74 -3.94
CA SER A 67 -2.54 8.84 -2.96
C SER A 67 -1.94 10.12 -3.55
N LEU A 68 -0.87 10.01 -4.35
CA LEU A 68 -0.28 11.15 -5.07
C LEU A 68 -1.28 11.80 -6.05
N ARG A 69 -2.03 10.98 -6.81
CA ARG A 69 -3.05 11.49 -7.74
C ARG A 69 -4.18 12.21 -7.01
N LYS A 70 -4.63 11.67 -5.87
CA LYS A 70 -5.65 12.31 -5.02
C LYS A 70 -5.15 13.63 -4.44
N LYS A 71 -3.91 13.67 -3.92
CA LYS A 71 -3.28 14.90 -3.41
C LYS A 71 -3.24 15.97 -4.52
N ARG A 72 -2.78 15.62 -5.73
CA ARG A 72 -2.74 16.56 -6.86
C ARG A 72 -4.12 17.12 -7.22
N HIS A 73 -5.13 16.26 -7.37
CA HIS A 73 -6.50 16.72 -7.65
C HIS A 73 -7.06 17.60 -6.54
N HIS A 74 -6.74 17.31 -5.28
CA HIS A 74 -7.15 18.16 -4.17
C HIS A 74 -6.55 19.58 -4.28
N TYR A 75 -5.26 19.69 -4.64
CA TYR A 75 -4.63 21.00 -4.88
C TYR A 75 -5.22 21.73 -6.09
N GLU A 76 -5.46 21.04 -7.21
CA GLU A 76 -6.11 21.63 -8.40
C GLU A 76 -7.48 22.23 -8.06
N VAL A 77 -8.31 21.50 -7.30
CA VAL A 77 -9.63 21.98 -6.87
C VAL A 77 -9.50 23.17 -5.92
N LEU A 78 -8.51 23.20 -5.03
CA LEU A 78 -8.31 24.35 -4.12
C LEU A 78 -7.86 25.61 -4.87
N ASP A 79 -6.96 25.47 -5.85
CA ASP A 79 -6.51 26.59 -6.68
C ASP A 79 -7.65 27.19 -7.53
N GLU A 80 -8.51 26.34 -8.11
CA GLU A 80 -9.70 26.80 -8.86
C GLU A 80 -10.74 27.53 -8.01
N ASN A 81 -10.71 27.34 -6.69
CA ASN A 81 -11.62 27.98 -5.73
C ASN A 81 -10.98 29.14 -4.95
N LEU A 82 -9.78 29.60 -5.36
CA LEU A 82 -9.12 30.77 -4.77
C LEU A 82 -9.66 32.06 -5.44
N PRO A 83 -10.13 33.06 -4.67
CA PRO A 83 -10.73 34.29 -5.20
C PRO A 83 -9.74 35.19 -5.98
#